data_AF-A0A858RPY2-F1
#
_entry.id   AF-A0A858RPY2-F1
#
_cell.length_a   1.000
_cell.length_b   1.000
_cell.length_c   1.000
_cell.angle_alpha   90.00
_cell.angle_beta   90.00
_cell.angle_gamma   90.00
#
_symmetry.space_group_name_H-M   'P 1'
#
loop_
_entity.id
_entity.type
_entity.pdbx_description
1 polymer ?
#
loop_
_entity_poly.entity_id
_entity_poly.type
_entity_poly.pdbx_seq_one_letter_code
_entity_poly.pdbx_strand_id
1 'polypeptide(L)'
;MAKYRPSKRFLLAMGGMLPLGAALVFGLLPDLGVIAAPPIPGVIVFPETRLADQAPSSTKFLATRARLAADWMEDRQWDLLSWDRNPWKRPRPQGFGEHYFELQKSTRPSDQAAFASINLWTGPLYAQIRRRYPELAVPLKSVPDASNGFLKWLELSERVKADPSKDLSFPASLRSYLDNSGPWNPADAKAWLASEKAKVDEVRAIGLLTEQSIAGIEIGRYSFIGARHAKNCAEALLLEARLAAESGDTATALECVRAARGLADHFDKVETPSLLGITVYILLNLELQKQVLSQIIPALPSGQLDPQAWEDAVRPEVVPPSDFSRIMKGEWNVCIRQYLVPVLCDADDPHYPGDPETLVDFYSSRFVDVMKAYDRRSMPDWITIAAPPLRDSSHLSRQSRNLCAIMFVGEAAWCKGMLRAQYVMGMNSAAFAIMKGEAIPRDPIHGLPYVWDPASRKLSAPPDPAFAEMKVEPVTVPAP
;
A
#
# COMPACT_ATOMS: atom_id res chain seq x y z
N MET A 1 -56.53 38.41 -19.04
CA MET A 1 -56.04 37.44 -18.03
C MET A 1 -54.85 38.04 -17.30
N ALA A 2 -55.01 38.38 -16.02
CA ALA A 2 -53.92 38.93 -15.21
C ALA A 2 -52.96 37.80 -14.79
N LYS A 3 -51.67 37.93 -15.13
CA LYS A 3 -50.61 36.99 -14.72
C LYS A 3 -50.43 37.09 -13.20
N TYR A 4 -50.80 36.03 -12.47
CA TYR A 4 -50.54 35.91 -11.05
C TYR A 4 -49.04 36.00 -10.79
N ARG A 5 -48.61 37.02 -10.02
CA ARG A 5 -47.25 37.13 -9.51
C ARG A 5 -47.26 36.72 -8.03
N PRO A 6 -46.59 35.62 -7.64
CA PRO A 6 -46.53 35.22 -6.25
C PRO A 6 -45.89 36.33 -5.41
N SER A 7 -46.42 36.54 -4.21
CA SER A 7 -45.95 37.60 -3.32
C SER A 7 -44.51 37.32 -2.87
N LYS A 8 -43.71 38.38 -2.65
CA LYS A 8 -42.34 38.23 -2.12
C LYS A 8 -42.28 37.40 -0.83
N ARG A 9 -43.33 37.46 0.01
CA ARG A 9 -43.44 36.67 1.25
C ARG A 9 -43.62 35.18 0.98
N PHE A 10 -44.36 34.80 -0.06
CA PHE A 10 -44.51 33.40 -0.48
C PHE A 10 -43.19 32.83 -1.04
N LEU A 11 -42.47 33.60 -1.84
CA LEU A 11 -41.15 33.20 -2.37
C LEU A 11 -40.09 33.07 -1.25
N LEU A 12 -40.12 33.95 -0.25
CA LEU A 12 -39.25 33.85 0.95
C LEU A 12 -39.60 32.62 1.81
N ALA A 13 -40.89 32.33 2.01
CA ALA A 13 -41.33 31.14 2.74
C ALA A 13 -40.95 29.84 2.01
N MET A 14 -41.13 29.78 0.69
CA MET A 14 -40.69 28.64 -0.13
C MET A 14 -39.17 28.51 -0.17
N GLY A 15 -38.43 29.62 -0.17
CA GLY A 15 -36.97 29.63 -0.08
C GLY A 15 -36.43 29.12 1.26
N GLY A 16 -37.21 29.22 2.35
CA GLY A 16 -36.89 28.63 3.66
C GLY A 16 -37.33 27.16 3.81
N MET A 17 -38.40 26.75 3.12
CA MET A 17 -38.88 25.35 3.15
C MET A 17 -38.13 24.43 2.19
N LEU A 18 -37.59 24.94 1.08
CA LEU A 18 -36.79 24.16 0.13
C LEU A 18 -35.53 23.53 0.77
N PRO A 19 -34.73 24.24 1.58
CA PRO A 19 -33.62 23.65 2.33
C PRO A 19 -34.06 22.62 3.35
N LEU A 20 -35.21 22.83 4.01
CA LEU A 20 -35.76 21.92 5.01
C LEU A 20 -36.31 20.64 4.36
N GLY A 21 -36.99 20.79 3.22
CA GLY A 21 -37.44 19.69 2.37
C GLY A 21 -36.28 18.96 1.72
N ALA A 22 -35.22 19.64 1.30
CA ALA A 22 -33.99 19.03 0.82
C ALA A 22 -33.24 18.29 1.95
N ALA A 23 -33.14 18.87 3.15
CA ALA A 23 -32.54 18.21 4.31
C ALA A 23 -33.38 17.00 4.77
N LEU A 24 -34.71 17.07 4.66
CA LEU A 24 -35.59 15.94 4.92
C LEU A 24 -35.46 14.87 3.83
N VAL A 25 -35.54 15.23 2.55
CA VAL A 25 -35.53 14.27 1.41
C VAL A 25 -34.14 13.69 1.13
N PHE A 26 -33.08 14.45 1.32
CA PHE A 26 -31.70 14.01 1.08
C PHE A 26 -30.91 13.67 2.35
N GLY A 27 -31.46 13.97 3.54
CA GLY A 27 -30.83 13.67 4.83
C GLY A 27 -31.59 12.64 5.67
N LEU A 28 -32.86 12.91 6.01
CA LEU A 28 -33.63 12.10 6.98
C LEU A 28 -34.48 10.97 6.34
N LEU A 29 -35.09 11.20 5.19
CA LEU A 29 -35.99 10.26 4.51
C LEU A 29 -35.30 9.03 3.92
N PRO A 30 -34.07 9.10 3.39
CA PRO A 30 -33.34 7.91 2.97
C PRO A 30 -33.06 6.97 4.15
N ASP A 31 -32.82 7.53 5.35
CA ASP A 31 -32.57 6.77 6.58
C ASP A 31 -33.87 6.27 7.24
N LEU A 32 -35.03 6.89 6.97
CA LEU A 32 -36.34 6.45 7.45
C LEU A 32 -37.00 5.35 6.58
N GLY A 33 -36.44 5.07 5.40
CA GLY A 33 -37.02 4.17 4.40
C GLY A 33 -36.83 2.67 4.67
N VAL A 34 -36.03 2.30 5.67
CA VAL A 34 -35.79 0.90 6.02
C VAL A 34 -35.84 0.77 7.54
N ILE A 35 -37.00 0.37 8.08
CA ILE A 35 -37.04 -0.26 9.41
C ILE A 35 -36.40 -1.63 9.20
N ALA A 36 -35.07 -1.66 9.11
CA ALA A 36 -34.32 -2.89 9.08
C ALA A 36 -34.45 -3.54 10.45
N ALA A 37 -34.56 -4.86 10.48
CA ALA A 37 -34.31 -5.59 11.72
C ALA A 37 -32.93 -5.15 12.26
N PRO A 38 -32.76 -5.03 13.58
CA PRO A 38 -31.46 -4.66 14.14
C PRO A 38 -30.40 -5.62 13.59
N PRO A 39 -29.21 -5.11 13.20
CA PRO A 39 -28.16 -5.95 12.67
C PRO A 39 -27.82 -7.05 13.67
N ILE A 40 -27.66 -8.28 13.17
CA ILE A 40 -27.21 -9.41 13.98
C ILE A 40 -25.70 -9.56 13.73
N PRO A 41 -24.85 -9.55 14.78
CA PRO A 41 -23.41 -9.71 14.62
C PRO A 41 -23.04 -10.90 13.72
N GLY A 42 -22.23 -10.64 12.70
CA GLY A 42 -21.71 -11.69 11.81
C GLY A 42 -22.70 -12.27 10.80
N VAL A 43 -23.96 -11.83 10.78
CA VAL A 43 -24.98 -12.32 9.83
C VAL A 43 -25.17 -11.29 8.72
N ILE A 44 -24.58 -11.59 7.56
CA ILE A 44 -24.80 -10.84 6.31
C ILE A 44 -25.44 -11.78 5.29
N VAL A 45 -26.59 -11.37 4.75
CA VAL A 45 -27.32 -12.13 3.72
C VAL A 45 -27.03 -11.50 2.36
N PHE A 46 -26.26 -12.20 1.55
CA PHE A 46 -25.91 -11.72 0.21
C PHE A 46 -27.01 -12.03 -0.81
N PRO A 47 -27.22 -11.15 -1.82
CA PRO A 47 -28.07 -11.47 -2.95
C PRO A 47 -27.49 -12.64 -3.77
N GLU A 48 -28.36 -13.36 -4.50
CA GLU A 48 -27.95 -14.51 -5.32
C GLU A 48 -26.89 -14.13 -6.36
N THR A 49 -27.06 -12.99 -7.04
CA THR A 49 -26.12 -12.48 -8.04
C THR A 49 -25.07 -11.56 -7.43
N ARG A 50 -23.80 -11.75 -7.77
CA ARG A 50 -22.71 -10.84 -7.36
C ARG A 50 -22.66 -9.63 -8.28
N LEU A 51 -22.31 -8.47 -7.75
CA LEU A 51 -22.01 -7.29 -8.57
C LEU A 51 -20.87 -7.57 -9.57
N ALA A 52 -19.85 -8.34 -9.19
CA ALA A 52 -18.71 -8.71 -10.03
C ALA A 52 -19.09 -9.51 -11.30
N ASP A 53 -20.24 -10.17 -11.31
CA ASP A 53 -20.74 -10.93 -12.46
C ASP A 53 -21.54 -10.06 -13.44
N GLN A 54 -21.90 -8.84 -13.01
CA GLN A 54 -22.58 -7.85 -13.84
C GLN A 54 -21.56 -6.98 -14.55
N ALA A 55 -21.82 -6.66 -15.83
CA ALA A 55 -21.03 -5.70 -16.58
C ALA A 55 -21.02 -4.35 -15.83
N PRO A 56 -19.85 -3.67 -15.70
CA PRO A 56 -19.82 -2.35 -15.11
C PRO A 56 -20.74 -1.43 -15.92
N SER A 57 -21.82 -0.93 -15.31
CA SER A 57 -22.66 0.07 -15.97
C SER A 57 -21.84 1.35 -16.09
N SER A 58 -21.52 1.76 -17.32
CA SER A 58 -20.81 3.02 -17.57
C SER A 58 -21.77 4.21 -17.41
N THR A 59 -22.26 4.45 -16.21
CA THR A 59 -22.91 5.72 -15.90
C THR A 59 -21.80 6.75 -15.72
N LYS A 60 -21.66 7.66 -16.68
CA LYS A 60 -20.81 8.86 -16.59
C LYS A 60 -21.31 9.72 -15.42
N PHE A 61 -20.94 9.38 -14.18
CA PHE A 61 -21.36 10.11 -13.01
C PHE A 61 -20.30 11.13 -12.60
N LEU A 62 -20.51 12.38 -13.03
CA LEU A 62 -20.43 13.58 -12.19
C LEU A 62 -19.12 13.93 -11.44
N ALA A 63 -17.97 13.88 -12.11
CA ALA A 63 -16.83 14.73 -11.74
C ALA A 63 -17.20 16.24 -11.75
N THR A 64 -18.27 16.62 -12.46
CA THR A 64 -18.76 18.00 -12.59
C THR A 64 -19.73 18.43 -11.47
N ARG A 65 -20.44 17.51 -10.78
CA ARG A 65 -21.36 17.91 -9.67
C ARG A 65 -20.74 17.87 -8.28
N ALA A 66 -19.68 17.09 -8.05
CA ALA A 66 -18.89 17.21 -6.82
C ALA A 66 -18.26 18.61 -6.71
N ARG A 67 -17.88 19.21 -7.84
CA ARG A 67 -17.38 20.59 -7.92
C ARG A 67 -18.47 21.63 -7.62
N LEU A 68 -19.66 21.49 -8.21
CA LEU A 68 -20.82 22.36 -7.91
C LEU A 68 -21.33 22.25 -6.46
N ALA A 69 -21.22 21.08 -5.83
CA ALA A 69 -21.58 20.89 -4.42
C ALA A 69 -20.49 21.41 -3.46
N ALA A 70 -19.21 21.30 -3.84
CA ALA A 70 -18.08 21.89 -3.10
C ALA A 70 -18.12 23.43 -3.17
N ASP A 71 -18.36 23.99 -4.36
CA ASP A 71 -18.47 25.44 -4.57
C ASP A 71 -19.71 26.01 -3.85
N TRP A 72 -20.82 25.25 -3.76
CA TRP A 72 -21.99 25.66 -2.96
C TRP A 72 -21.76 25.54 -1.45
N MET A 73 -20.95 24.57 -1.00
CA MET A 73 -20.60 24.44 0.42
C MET A 73 -19.58 25.49 0.87
N GLU A 74 -18.62 25.90 0.03
CA GLU A 74 -17.61 26.92 0.41
C GLU A 74 -18.23 28.25 0.86
N ASP A 75 -19.30 28.70 0.21
CA ASP A 75 -19.89 30.03 0.46
C ASP A 75 -20.90 30.08 1.62
N ARG A 76 -21.47 28.93 2.07
CA ARG A 76 -22.49 28.90 3.14
C ARG A 76 -22.29 27.86 4.24
N GLN A 77 -21.24 27.04 4.16
CA GLN A 77 -20.91 26.09 5.24
C GLN A 77 -20.59 26.79 6.55
N TRP A 78 -19.98 27.97 6.51
CA TRP A 78 -19.54 28.68 7.72
C TRP A 78 -20.72 29.23 8.54
N ASP A 79 -21.83 29.60 7.90
CA ASP A 79 -23.07 30.03 8.59
C ASP A 79 -23.81 28.84 9.24
N LEU A 80 -23.72 27.66 8.63
CA LEU A 80 -24.24 26.41 9.20
C LEU A 80 -23.35 25.89 10.34
N LEU A 81 -22.03 25.96 10.19
CA LEU A 81 -21.02 25.50 11.16
C LEU A 81 -20.90 26.42 12.38
N SER A 82 -21.21 27.71 12.25
CA SER A 82 -21.18 28.67 13.37
C SER A 82 -22.42 28.59 14.27
N TRP A 83 -23.51 27.97 13.83
CA TRP A 83 -24.76 27.86 14.60
C TRP A 83 -24.57 27.06 15.90
N ASP A 84 -24.89 27.65 17.06
CA ASP A 84 -24.63 27.07 18.39
C ASP A 84 -25.40 25.79 18.72
N ARG A 85 -26.47 25.50 17.98
CA ARG A 85 -27.23 24.24 18.09
C ARG A 85 -27.01 23.29 16.92
N ASN A 86 -25.94 23.48 16.15
CA ASN A 86 -25.64 22.64 15.00
C ASN A 86 -25.42 21.17 15.45
N PRO A 87 -26.22 20.20 14.97
CA PRO A 87 -26.04 18.78 15.27
C PRO A 87 -24.70 18.19 14.74
N TRP A 88 -23.96 18.93 13.92
CA TRP A 88 -22.62 18.63 13.43
C TRP A 88 -21.49 19.26 14.28
N LYS A 89 -21.79 20.09 15.29
CA LYS A 89 -20.85 20.51 16.35
C LYS A 89 -20.61 19.40 17.39
N ARG A 90 -21.06 18.16 17.15
CA ARG A 90 -20.67 17.01 17.96
C ARG A 90 -19.13 16.89 17.92
N PRO A 91 -18.45 16.58 19.05
CA PRO A 91 -17.02 16.29 19.03
C PRO A 91 -16.79 15.22 17.97
N ARG A 92 -15.79 15.44 17.08
CA ARG A 92 -15.43 14.67 15.86
C ARG A 92 -16.48 13.64 15.41
N PRO A 93 -17.12 13.77 14.23
CA PRO A 93 -18.10 12.76 13.79
C PRO A 93 -17.42 11.40 13.83
N GLN A 94 -17.83 10.56 14.78
CA GLN A 94 -17.29 9.22 14.89
C GLN A 94 -17.65 8.49 13.60
N GLY A 95 -16.65 8.10 12.81
CA GLY A 95 -16.86 7.31 11.60
C GLY A 95 -17.30 5.88 11.93
N PHE A 96 -17.96 5.23 10.98
CA PHE A 96 -18.21 3.79 11.06
C PHE A 96 -16.90 3.02 11.30
N GLY A 97 -16.91 2.12 12.29
CA GLY A 97 -15.76 1.34 12.75
C GLY A 97 -14.98 1.97 13.91
N GLU A 98 -15.22 3.24 14.25
CA GLU A 98 -14.54 3.86 15.40
C GLU A 98 -14.87 3.17 16.72
N HIS A 99 -16.12 2.69 16.89
CA HIS A 99 -16.52 1.94 18.08
C HIS A 99 -15.64 0.69 18.26
N TYR A 100 -15.51 -0.14 17.23
CA TYR A 100 -14.61 -1.29 17.22
C TYR A 100 -13.15 -0.92 17.60
N PHE A 101 -12.59 0.15 17.03
CA PHE A 101 -11.22 0.58 17.36
C PHE A 101 -11.07 1.15 18.77
N GLU A 102 -12.13 1.77 19.32
CA GLU A 102 -12.18 2.19 20.71
C GLU A 102 -12.21 0.98 21.65
N LEU A 103 -13.04 -0.02 21.35
CA LEU A 103 -13.08 -1.29 22.10
C LEU A 103 -11.72 -1.98 22.09
N GLN A 104 -11.06 -2.05 20.92
CA GLN A 104 -9.73 -2.66 20.76
C GLN A 104 -8.68 -2.00 21.67
N LYS A 105 -8.72 -0.68 21.82
CA LYS A 105 -7.73 0.09 22.61
C LYS A 105 -8.09 0.19 24.09
N SER A 106 -9.32 -0.11 24.45
CA SER A 106 -9.82 0.04 25.81
C SER A 106 -9.19 -0.96 26.77
N THR A 107 -8.84 -0.53 27.98
CA THR A 107 -8.36 -1.44 29.04
C THR A 107 -9.51 -1.96 29.93
N ARG A 108 -10.75 -1.53 29.67
CA ARG A 108 -11.91 -1.94 30.48
C ARG A 108 -12.28 -3.40 30.19
N PRO A 109 -12.50 -4.25 31.21
CA PRO A 109 -12.88 -5.65 31.01
C PRO A 109 -14.16 -5.84 30.17
N SER A 110 -15.15 -4.95 30.32
CA SER A 110 -16.39 -4.98 29.52
C SER A 110 -16.14 -4.78 28.03
N ASP A 111 -15.27 -3.83 27.70
CA ASP A 111 -14.98 -3.48 26.31
C ASP A 111 -14.11 -4.55 25.65
N GLN A 112 -13.18 -5.13 26.41
CA GLN A 112 -12.39 -6.28 25.96
C GLN A 112 -13.26 -7.52 25.72
N ALA A 113 -14.28 -7.74 26.55
CA ALA A 113 -15.26 -8.80 26.33
C ALA A 113 -16.10 -8.55 25.07
N ALA A 114 -16.55 -7.31 24.84
CA ALA A 114 -17.25 -6.92 23.62
C ALA A 114 -16.37 -7.09 22.37
N PHE A 115 -15.12 -6.62 22.42
CA PHE A 115 -14.12 -6.80 21.36
C PHE A 115 -13.88 -8.28 21.04
N ALA A 116 -13.69 -9.12 22.07
CA ALA A 116 -13.53 -10.56 21.90
C ALA A 116 -14.77 -11.20 21.25
N SER A 117 -15.97 -10.79 21.68
CA SER A 117 -17.24 -11.25 21.10
C SER A 117 -17.37 -10.90 19.61
N ILE A 118 -17.02 -9.67 19.22
CA ILE A 118 -16.99 -9.24 17.80
C ILE A 118 -16.03 -10.13 17.00
N ASN A 119 -14.83 -10.38 17.53
CA ASN A 119 -13.80 -11.17 16.85
C ASN A 119 -14.20 -12.63 16.60
N LEU A 120 -15.06 -13.23 17.43
CA LEU A 120 -15.59 -14.58 17.19
C LEU A 120 -16.34 -14.69 15.85
N TRP A 121 -16.96 -13.61 15.39
CA TRP A 121 -17.76 -13.59 14.16
C TRP A 121 -16.96 -13.26 12.89
N THR A 122 -15.76 -12.70 13.05
CA THR A 122 -14.94 -12.26 11.92
C THR A 122 -14.50 -13.41 11.02
N GLY A 123 -14.05 -14.53 11.62
CA GLY A 123 -13.64 -15.73 10.89
C GLY A 123 -14.75 -16.33 10.04
N PRO A 124 -15.92 -16.65 10.62
CA PRO A 124 -17.08 -17.14 9.88
C PRO A 124 -17.54 -16.21 8.74
N LEU A 125 -17.65 -14.91 9.00
CA LEU A 125 -18.08 -13.94 7.99
C LEU A 125 -17.05 -13.83 6.85
N TYR A 126 -15.77 -13.73 7.17
CA TYR A 126 -14.71 -13.73 6.16
C TYR A 126 -14.69 -15.02 5.33
N ALA A 127 -14.93 -16.18 5.95
CA ALA A 127 -15.05 -17.45 5.22
C ALA A 127 -16.25 -17.46 4.27
N GLN A 128 -17.39 -16.88 4.66
CA GLN A 128 -18.55 -16.69 3.78
C GLN A 128 -18.20 -15.81 2.58
N ILE A 129 -17.52 -14.68 2.81
CA ILE A 129 -17.12 -13.75 1.75
C ILE A 129 -16.12 -14.41 0.80
N ARG A 130 -15.14 -15.16 1.31
CA ARG A 130 -14.19 -15.92 0.47
C ARG A 130 -14.87 -16.96 -0.42
N ARG A 131 -15.91 -17.64 0.08
CA ARG A 131 -16.70 -18.57 -0.74
C ARG A 131 -17.46 -17.83 -1.84
N ARG A 132 -17.91 -16.61 -1.57
CA ARG A 132 -18.57 -15.75 -2.56
C ARG A 132 -17.59 -15.20 -3.60
N TYR A 133 -16.34 -14.95 -3.25
CA TYR A 133 -15.29 -14.42 -4.13
C TYR A 133 -14.07 -15.35 -4.23
N PRO A 134 -14.23 -16.57 -4.77
CA PRO A 134 -13.14 -17.55 -4.83
C PRO A 134 -11.94 -17.08 -5.65
N GLU A 135 -12.12 -16.18 -6.62
CA GLU A 135 -11.03 -15.61 -7.42
C GLU A 135 -10.07 -14.71 -6.64
N LEU A 136 -10.52 -14.13 -5.52
CA LEU A 136 -9.73 -13.31 -4.59
C LEU A 136 -9.14 -14.13 -3.43
N ALA A 137 -9.56 -15.38 -3.29
CA ALA A 137 -9.02 -16.25 -2.25
C ALA A 137 -7.57 -16.63 -2.59
N VAL A 138 -6.69 -16.51 -1.59
CA VAL A 138 -5.29 -16.88 -1.72
C VAL A 138 -4.99 -18.11 -0.84
N PRO A 139 -4.41 -19.18 -1.39
CA PRO A 139 -3.94 -20.31 -0.58
C PRO A 139 -2.70 -19.90 0.22
N LEU A 140 -2.66 -20.31 1.49
CA LEU A 140 -1.51 -20.03 2.37
C LEU A 140 -0.51 -21.18 2.30
N LYS A 141 0.79 -20.86 2.28
CA LYS A 141 1.86 -21.84 2.37
C LYS A 141 1.99 -22.29 3.82
N SER A 142 2.37 -23.55 4.04
CA SER A 142 2.80 -24.00 5.35
C SER A 142 4.31 -23.85 5.43
N VAL A 143 4.80 -22.96 6.28
CA VAL A 143 6.23 -22.73 6.52
C VAL A 143 6.46 -22.84 8.03
N PRO A 144 7.41 -23.67 8.49
CA PRO A 144 7.75 -23.74 9.91
C PRO A 144 8.21 -22.39 10.46
N ASP A 145 7.84 -22.06 11.70
CA ASP A 145 8.17 -20.76 12.33
C ASP A 145 9.68 -20.45 12.32
N ALA A 146 10.53 -21.47 12.44
CA ALA A 146 11.98 -21.31 12.43
C ALA A 146 12.54 -20.87 11.05
N SER A 147 11.85 -21.24 9.97
CA SER A 147 12.25 -20.91 8.59
C SER A 147 11.51 -19.68 8.04
N ASN A 148 10.42 -19.25 8.70
CA ASN A 148 9.57 -18.16 8.23
C ASN A 148 10.21 -16.79 8.50
N GLY A 149 10.94 -16.26 7.52
CA GLY A 149 11.63 -14.99 7.62
C GLY A 149 10.71 -13.79 7.86
N PHE A 150 9.49 -13.80 7.30
CA PHE A 150 8.51 -12.76 7.58
C PHE A 150 8.04 -12.78 9.05
N LEU A 151 7.79 -13.97 9.63
CA LEU A 151 7.47 -14.08 11.06
C LEU A 151 8.63 -13.58 11.93
N LYS A 152 9.87 -13.96 11.60
CA LYS A 152 11.06 -13.49 12.35
C LYS A 152 11.25 -11.98 12.26
N TRP A 153 10.95 -11.39 11.10
CA TRP A 153 10.91 -9.94 10.93
C TRP A 153 9.85 -9.27 11.81
N LEU A 154 8.64 -9.83 11.89
CA LEU A 154 7.57 -9.31 12.75
C LEU A 154 7.96 -9.38 14.23
N GLU A 155 8.52 -10.50 14.68
CA GLU A 155 9.01 -10.67 16.05
C GLU A 155 10.09 -9.63 16.39
N LEU A 156 11.02 -9.34 15.47
CA LEU A 156 12.01 -8.27 15.64
C LEU A 156 11.33 -6.89 15.73
N SER A 157 10.42 -6.58 14.82
CA SER A 157 9.69 -5.32 14.78
C SER A 157 8.86 -5.08 16.05
N GLU A 158 8.25 -6.13 16.60
CA GLU A 158 7.48 -6.09 17.85
C GLU A 158 8.39 -5.80 19.06
N ARG A 159 9.59 -6.39 19.10
CA ARG A 159 10.58 -6.09 20.14
C ARG A 159 11.00 -4.61 20.10
N VAL A 160 11.19 -4.05 18.91
CA VAL A 160 11.54 -2.63 18.72
C VAL A 160 10.37 -1.71 19.06
N LYS A 161 9.15 -2.09 18.72
CA LYS A 161 7.95 -1.34 19.12
C LYS A 161 7.77 -1.29 20.64
N ALA A 162 8.05 -2.41 21.32
CA ALA A 162 8.01 -2.49 22.77
C ALA A 162 9.16 -1.71 23.45
N ASP A 163 10.33 -1.68 22.81
CA ASP A 163 11.52 -1.00 23.30
C ASP A 163 12.29 -0.36 22.12
N PRO A 164 12.08 0.95 21.86
CA PRO A 164 12.73 1.65 20.76
C PRO A 164 14.26 1.66 20.81
N SER A 165 14.88 1.39 21.97
CA SER A 165 16.34 1.27 22.08
C SER A 165 16.92 0.06 21.33
N LYS A 166 16.06 -0.90 21.00
CA LYS A 166 16.40 -2.08 20.18
C LYS A 166 16.45 -1.77 18.69
N ASP A 167 15.99 -0.59 18.25
CA ASP A 167 16.14 -0.18 16.85
C ASP A 167 17.61 0.03 16.49
N LEU A 168 17.91 -0.01 15.19
CA LEU A 168 19.19 0.41 14.62
C LEU A 168 19.15 1.92 14.37
N SER A 169 19.58 2.68 15.38
CA SER A 169 19.72 4.13 15.27
C SER A 169 21.11 4.50 14.78
N PHE A 170 21.19 5.28 13.71
CA PHE A 170 22.46 5.74 13.17
C PHE A 170 22.92 7.04 13.84
N PRO A 171 24.22 7.16 14.18
CA PRO A 171 24.87 8.42 14.49
C PRO A 171 24.64 9.46 13.38
N ALA A 172 24.66 10.75 13.73
CA ALA A 172 24.37 11.83 12.80
C ALA A 172 25.27 11.82 11.54
N SER A 173 26.55 11.43 11.69
CA SER A 173 27.47 11.32 10.55
C SER A 173 27.03 10.25 9.55
N LEU A 174 26.70 9.05 10.04
CA LEU A 174 26.19 7.95 9.19
C LEU A 174 24.81 8.28 8.62
N ARG A 175 23.93 8.91 9.39
CA ARG A 175 22.62 9.34 8.88
C ARG A 175 22.77 10.35 7.73
N SER A 176 23.66 11.34 7.89
CA SER A 176 23.95 12.33 6.85
C SER A 176 24.47 11.69 5.56
N TYR A 177 25.36 10.69 5.69
CA TYR A 177 25.83 9.90 4.56
C TYR A 177 24.70 9.11 3.87
N LEU A 178 23.88 8.38 4.64
CA LEU A 178 22.75 7.60 4.12
C LEU A 178 21.70 8.48 3.43
N ASP A 179 21.52 9.72 3.88
CA ASP A 179 20.65 10.72 3.26
C ASP A 179 21.30 11.43 2.05
N ASN A 180 22.49 10.99 1.62
CA ASN A 180 23.29 11.59 0.53
C ASN A 180 23.62 13.09 0.78
N SER A 181 23.69 13.50 2.04
CA SER A 181 23.95 14.89 2.47
C SER A 181 25.32 15.09 3.13
N GLY A 182 26.08 14.00 3.35
CA GLY A 182 27.39 14.01 3.98
C GLY A 182 28.35 13.00 3.37
N PRO A 183 29.66 13.14 3.64
CA PRO A 183 30.67 12.24 3.11
C PRO A 183 30.65 10.88 3.82
N TRP A 184 31.15 9.86 3.13
CA TRP A 184 31.44 8.56 3.71
C TRP A 184 32.57 8.64 4.75
N ASN A 185 32.36 8.05 5.93
CA ASN A 185 33.39 7.90 6.96
C ASN A 185 33.50 6.42 7.38
N PRO A 186 34.51 5.67 6.88
CA PRO A 186 34.64 4.24 7.17
C PRO A 186 35.01 3.97 8.64
N ALA A 187 35.65 4.90 9.34
CA ALA A 187 36.00 4.72 10.75
C ALA A 187 34.74 4.77 11.63
N ASP A 188 33.85 5.74 11.39
CA ASP A 188 32.57 5.84 12.08
C ASP A 188 31.69 4.61 11.81
N ALA A 189 31.63 4.17 10.55
CA ALA A 189 30.84 3.00 10.17
C ALA A 189 31.37 1.73 10.85
N LYS A 190 32.68 1.50 10.86
CA LYS A 190 33.31 0.37 11.56
C LYS A 190 33.02 0.39 13.06
N ALA A 191 33.17 1.55 13.70
CA ALA A 191 32.93 1.70 15.13
C ALA A 191 31.46 1.41 15.50
N TRP A 192 30.53 1.95 14.71
CA TRP A 192 29.10 1.75 14.93
C TRP A 192 28.66 0.30 14.67
N LEU A 193 29.11 -0.31 13.57
CA LEU A 193 28.80 -1.73 13.28
C LEU A 193 29.38 -2.66 14.35
N ALA A 194 30.56 -2.34 14.89
CA ALA A 194 31.12 -3.10 16.01
C ALA A 194 30.26 -2.99 17.27
N SER A 195 29.70 -1.82 17.58
CA SER A 195 28.79 -1.65 18.72
C SER A 195 27.41 -2.29 18.52
N GLU A 196 26.93 -2.37 17.28
CA GLU A 196 25.61 -2.92 16.95
C GLU A 196 25.66 -4.35 16.40
N LYS A 197 26.83 -5.00 16.47
CA LYS A 197 27.12 -6.28 15.80
C LYS A 197 26.03 -7.34 16.00
N ALA A 198 25.59 -7.54 17.25
CA ALA A 198 24.59 -8.56 17.56
C ALA A 198 23.24 -8.30 16.85
N LYS A 199 22.81 -7.04 16.76
CA LYS A 199 21.59 -6.66 16.05
C LYS A 199 21.75 -6.82 14.54
N VAL A 200 22.89 -6.41 13.99
CA VAL A 200 23.17 -6.53 12.56
C VAL A 200 23.27 -8.00 12.15
N ASP A 201 23.91 -8.85 12.96
CA ASP A 201 23.99 -10.30 12.71
C ASP A 201 22.59 -10.96 12.78
N GLU A 202 21.73 -10.56 13.73
CA GLU A 202 20.33 -11.02 13.78
C GLU A 202 19.55 -10.60 12.53
N VAL A 203 19.66 -9.33 12.13
CA VAL A 203 19.04 -8.79 10.91
C VAL A 203 19.53 -9.52 9.67
N ARG A 204 20.84 -9.82 9.58
CA ARG A 204 21.43 -10.60 8.50
C ARG A 204 20.84 -12.00 8.47
N ALA A 205 20.77 -12.69 9.61
CA ALA A 205 20.21 -14.03 9.71
C ALA A 205 18.74 -14.07 9.25
N ILE A 206 17.92 -13.08 9.63
CA ILE A 206 16.53 -12.96 9.18
C ILE A 206 16.46 -12.72 7.67
N GLY A 207 17.30 -11.82 7.16
CA GLY A 207 17.39 -11.50 5.73
C GLY A 207 17.85 -12.68 4.87
N LEU A 208 18.60 -13.63 5.42
CA LEU A 208 19.05 -14.83 4.72
C LEU A 208 18.03 -15.98 4.71
N LEU A 209 16.94 -15.89 5.48
CA LEU A 209 15.83 -16.84 5.39
C LEU A 209 15.13 -16.69 4.04
N THR A 210 14.90 -17.79 3.33
CA THR A 210 14.34 -17.80 1.97
C THR A 210 12.86 -18.16 1.92
N GLU A 211 12.30 -18.60 3.04
CA GLU A 211 10.89 -18.94 3.18
C GLU A 211 10.14 -17.86 3.96
N GLN A 212 8.90 -17.61 3.57
CA GLN A 212 8.04 -16.63 4.21
C GLN A 212 6.58 -17.04 4.03
N SER A 213 5.78 -16.84 5.08
CA SER A 213 4.35 -17.08 5.06
C SER A 213 3.64 -16.24 6.10
N ILE A 214 2.37 -15.92 5.84
CA ILE A 214 1.45 -15.35 6.83
C ILE A 214 0.52 -16.40 7.48
N ALA A 215 0.70 -17.69 7.17
CA ALA A 215 -0.12 -18.75 7.76
C ALA A 215 0.01 -18.75 9.29
N GLY A 216 -1.13 -18.78 9.99
CA GLY A 216 -1.16 -18.77 11.46
C GLY A 216 -0.83 -17.42 12.11
N ILE A 217 -0.46 -16.39 11.35
CA ILE A 217 -0.18 -15.06 11.88
C ILE A 217 -1.48 -14.25 11.96
N GLU A 218 -1.72 -13.65 13.13
CA GLU A 218 -2.86 -12.74 13.33
C GLU A 218 -2.73 -11.51 12.42
N ILE A 219 -3.83 -11.12 11.76
CA ILE A 219 -3.85 -10.02 10.79
C ILE A 219 -3.36 -8.70 11.39
N GLY A 220 -3.68 -8.41 12.66
CA GLY A 220 -3.26 -7.18 13.33
C GLY A 220 -1.74 -7.03 13.49
N ARG A 221 -0.98 -8.12 13.40
CA ARG A 221 0.50 -8.11 13.48
C ARG A 221 1.17 -7.60 12.21
N TYR A 222 0.51 -7.74 11.06
CA TYR A 222 1.12 -7.43 9.75
C TYR A 222 0.28 -6.54 8.83
N SER A 223 -0.92 -6.15 9.24
CA SER A 223 -1.78 -5.22 8.48
C SER A 223 -1.16 -3.83 8.31
N PHE A 224 -0.27 -3.44 9.22
CA PHE A 224 0.50 -2.20 9.16
C PHE A 224 1.98 -2.47 9.46
N ILE A 225 2.86 -2.08 8.54
CA ILE A 225 4.29 -2.36 8.60
C ILE A 225 5.06 -1.05 8.68
N GLY A 226 5.91 -0.91 9.71
CA GLY A 226 6.76 0.26 9.89
C GLY A 226 7.92 0.31 8.91
N ALA A 227 7.81 1.10 7.84
CA ALA A 227 8.83 1.23 6.80
C ALA A 227 10.21 1.67 7.33
N ARG A 228 10.24 2.53 8.35
CA ARG A 228 11.48 3.11 8.89
C ARG A 228 12.42 2.04 9.46
N HIS A 229 11.89 1.13 10.27
CA HIS A 229 12.70 0.08 10.89
C HIS A 229 13.29 -0.85 9.83
N ALA A 230 12.49 -1.25 8.84
CA ALA A 230 12.95 -2.05 7.69
C ALA A 230 14.06 -1.35 6.91
N LYS A 231 13.91 -0.04 6.67
CA LYS A 231 14.93 0.79 6.02
C LYS A 231 16.22 0.81 6.82
N ASN A 232 16.16 1.06 8.13
CA ASN A 232 17.35 1.07 8.99
C ASN A 232 18.08 -0.28 8.98
N CYS A 233 17.34 -1.39 9.03
CA CYS A 233 17.90 -2.74 8.95
C CYS A 233 18.64 -2.99 7.62
N ALA A 234 18.02 -2.64 6.50
CA ALA A 234 18.66 -2.76 5.18
C ALA A 234 19.88 -1.83 5.05
N GLU A 235 19.78 -0.57 5.50
CA GLU A 235 20.89 0.39 5.47
C GLU A 235 22.09 -0.13 6.29
N ALA A 236 21.88 -0.75 7.45
CA ALA A 236 22.95 -1.32 8.26
C ALA A 236 23.71 -2.44 7.53
N LEU A 237 22.99 -3.34 6.85
CA LEU A 237 23.59 -4.39 6.03
C LEU A 237 24.37 -3.81 4.85
N LEU A 238 23.86 -2.74 4.21
CA LEU A 238 24.54 -2.08 3.09
C LEU A 238 25.79 -1.31 3.53
N LEU A 239 25.82 -0.76 4.75
CA LEU A 239 27.02 -0.17 5.34
C LEU A 239 28.13 -1.22 5.53
N GLU A 240 27.76 -2.39 6.04
CA GLU A 240 28.69 -3.50 6.21
C GLU A 240 29.15 -4.04 4.85
N ALA A 241 28.24 -4.15 3.88
CA ALA A 241 28.59 -4.55 2.52
C ALA A 241 29.61 -3.59 1.89
N ARG A 242 29.44 -2.27 2.09
CA ARG A 242 30.39 -1.26 1.62
C ARG A 242 31.78 -1.43 2.26
N LEU A 243 31.85 -1.61 3.58
CA LEU A 243 33.12 -1.80 4.27
C LEU A 243 33.83 -3.10 3.86
N ALA A 244 33.07 -4.19 3.69
CA ALA A 244 33.58 -5.45 3.22
C ALA A 244 34.16 -5.29 1.80
N ALA A 245 33.42 -4.64 0.89
CA ALA A 245 33.88 -4.32 -0.45
C ALA A 245 35.18 -3.49 -0.46
N GLU A 246 35.27 -2.43 0.37
CA GLU A 246 36.48 -1.60 0.51
C GLU A 246 37.71 -2.40 0.96
N SER A 247 37.50 -3.47 1.74
CA SER A 247 38.56 -4.36 2.20
C SER A 247 38.89 -5.51 1.23
N GLY A 248 38.16 -5.62 0.11
CA GLY A 248 38.27 -6.72 -0.84
C GLY A 248 37.60 -8.03 -0.39
N ASP A 249 36.77 -7.99 0.66
CA ASP A 249 35.96 -9.14 1.09
C ASP A 249 34.62 -9.17 0.32
N THR A 250 34.71 -9.55 -0.95
CA THR A 250 33.54 -9.64 -1.85
C THR A 250 32.51 -10.66 -1.36
N ALA A 251 32.92 -11.71 -0.65
CA ALA A 251 32.01 -12.74 -0.16
C ALA A 251 31.06 -12.18 0.92
N THR A 252 31.61 -11.51 1.93
CA THR A 252 30.82 -10.85 2.97
C THR A 252 29.96 -9.72 2.38
N ALA A 253 30.50 -8.96 1.42
CA ALA A 253 29.74 -7.90 0.77
C ALA A 253 28.50 -8.44 0.03
N LEU A 254 28.66 -9.51 -0.76
CA LEU A 254 27.56 -10.15 -1.47
C LEU A 254 26.56 -10.80 -0.50
N GLU A 255 27.01 -11.42 0.60
CA GLU A 255 26.11 -11.97 1.62
C GLU A 255 25.24 -10.88 2.25
N CYS A 256 25.83 -9.74 2.62
CA CYS A 256 25.09 -8.61 3.19
C CYS A 256 24.08 -8.02 2.21
N VAL A 257 24.43 -7.91 0.92
CA VAL A 257 23.48 -7.49 -0.13
C VAL A 257 22.34 -8.49 -0.28
N ARG A 258 22.64 -9.80 -0.30
CA ARG A 258 21.60 -10.85 -0.37
C ARG A 258 20.69 -10.81 0.85
N ALA A 259 21.22 -10.60 2.04
CA ALA A 259 20.43 -10.45 3.26
C ALA A 259 19.53 -9.21 3.20
N ALA A 260 20.05 -8.07 2.75
CA ALA A 260 19.26 -6.85 2.59
C ALA A 260 18.15 -7.02 1.54
N ARG A 261 18.44 -7.76 0.46
CA ARG A 261 17.43 -8.14 -0.53
C ARG A 261 16.37 -9.09 0.04
N GLY A 262 16.78 -10.07 0.83
CA GLY A 262 15.85 -11.01 1.46
C GLY A 262 14.91 -10.33 2.47
N LEU A 263 15.39 -9.32 3.22
CA LEU A 263 14.51 -8.47 4.03
C LEU A 263 13.44 -7.77 3.20
N ALA A 264 13.79 -7.26 2.01
CA ALA A 264 12.81 -6.68 1.09
C ALA A 264 11.83 -7.74 0.59
N ASP A 265 12.34 -8.91 0.18
CA ASP A 265 11.55 -10.04 -0.33
C ASP A 265 10.51 -10.54 0.70
N HIS A 266 10.76 -10.40 2.01
CA HIS A 266 9.80 -10.75 3.07
C HIS A 266 8.49 -9.95 3.00
N PHE A 267 8.49 -8.75 2.42
CA PHE A 267 7.27 -7.93 2.26
C PHE A 267 6.50 -8.22 0.99
N ASP A 268 7.16 -8.78 -0.01
CA ASP A 268 6.60 -9.05 -1.34
C ASP A 268 6.14 -10.50 -1.49
N LYS A 269 6.95 -11.45 -1.02
CA LYS A 269 6.80 -12.89 -1.32
C LYS A 269 5.96 -13.67 -0.31
N VAL A 270 5.29 -12.97 0.61
CA VAL A 270 4.16 -13.52 1.37
C VAL A 270 2.95 -13.73 0.44
N GLU A 271 1.98 -14.52 0.88
CA GLU A 271 0.86 -14.91 0.03
C GLU A 271 -0.09 -13.74 -0.25
N THR A 272 -0.28 -12.86 0.74
CA THR A 272 -1.16 -11.68 0.62
C THR A 272 -0.39 -10.39 0.93
N PRO A 273 0.54 -9.95 0.06
CA PRO A 273 1.21 -8.67 0.30
C PRO A 273 0.19 -7.54 0.17
N SER A 274 0.23 -6.59 1.10
CA SER A 274 -0.54 -5.35 0.99
C SER A 274 0.18 -4.33 0.10
N LEU A 275 -0.54 -3.34 -0.40
CA LEU A 275 0.04 -2.19 -1.11
C LEU A 275 1.09 -1.48 -0.25
N LEU A 276 0.87 -1.41 1.07
CA LEU A 276 1.85 -0.88 2.02
C LEU A 276 3.10 -1.77 2.11
N GLY A 277 2.93 -3.09 2.22
CA GLY A 277 4.05 -4.05 2.19
C GLY A 277 4.88 -3.92 0.91
N ILE A 278 4.22 -3.86 -0.24
CA ILE A 278 4.88 -3.64 -1.54
C ILE A 278 5.57 -2.28 -1.60
N THR A 279 4.99 -1.24 -1.00
CA THR A 279 5.65 0.08 -0.92
C THR A 279 6.97 -0.04 -0.15
N VAL A 280 6.99 -0.78 0.97
CA VAL A 280 8.23 -1.04 1.72
C VAL A 280 9.22 -1.84 0.87
N TYR A 281 8.78 -2.93 0.23
CA TYR A 281 9.62 -3.72 -0.69
C TYR A 281 10.28 -2.84 -1.77
N ILE A 282 9.50 -1.99 -2.47
CA ILE A 282 10.01 -1.09 -3.51
C ILE A 282 11.03 -0.13 -2.94
N LEU A 283 10.73 0.51 -1.79
CA LEU A 283 11.66 1.45 -1.15
C LEU A 283 13.00 0.78 -0.83
N LEU A 284 12.98 -0.40 -0.23
CA LEU A 284 14.20 -1.14 0.13
C LEU A 284 14.98 -1.59 -1.10
N ASN A 285 14.27 -2.13 -2.10
CA ASN A 285 14.92 -2.68 -3.29
C ASN A 285 15.54 -1.60 -4.17
N LEU A 286 14.87 -0.44 -4.34
CA LEU A 286 15.44 0.69 -5.07
C LEU A 286 16.64 1.31 -4.36
N GLU A 287 16.59 1.43 -3.03
CA GLU A 287 17.74 1.91 -2.25
C GLU A 287 18.92 0.94 -2.32
N LEU A 288 18.67 -0.37 -2.18
CA LEU A 288 19.68 -1.42 -2.34
C LEU A 288 20.37 -1.34 -3.70
N GLN A 289 19.59 -1.28 -4.78
CA GLN A 289 20.13 -1.19 -6.15
C GLN A 289 20.98 0.07 -6.34
N LYS A 290 20.47 1.21 -5.85
CA LYS A 290 21.19 2.49 -5.89
C LYS A 290 22.52 2.41 -5.15
N GLN A 291 22.52 1.93 -3.91
CA GLN A 291 23.73 1.83 -3.07
C GLN A 291 24.75 0.87 -3.68
N VAL A 292 24.30 -0.27 -4.20
CA VAL A 292 25.20 -1.25 -4.83
C VAL A 292 25.91 -0.65 -6.04
N LEU A 293 25.16 -0.02 -6.96
CA LEU A 293 25.73 0.54 -8.19
C LEU A 293 26.54 1.83 -7.95
N SER A 294 26.13 2.68 -7.00
CA SER A 294 26.77 4.00 -6.83
C SER A 294 27.84 4.06 -5.72
N GLN A 295 27.84 3.13 -4.77
CA GLN A 295 28.72 3.19 -3.60
C GLN A 295 29.51 1.90 -3.37
N ILE A 296 28.87 0.72 -3.45
CA ILE A 296 29.52 -0.54 -3.04
C ILE A 296 30.42 -1.10 -4.15
N ILE A 297 29.89 -1.31 -5.36
CA ILE A 297 30.70 -1.81 -6.48
C ILE A 297 31.89 -0.86 -6.78
N PRO A 298 31.70 0.47 -6.86
CA PRO A 298 32.83 1.38 -7.09
C PRO A 298 33.91 1.37 -6.00
N ALA A 299 33.59 0.85 -4.80
CA ALA A 299 34.54 0.77 -3.69
C ALA A 299 35.38 -0.52 -3.71
N LEU A 300 35.08 -1.47 -4.60
CA LEU A 300 35.87 -2.70 -4.75
C LEU A 300 37.28 -2.39 -5.25
N PRO A 301 38.30 -3.13 -4.78
CA PRO A 301 39.62 -3.10 -5.39
C PRO A 301 39.56 -3.44 -6.89
N SER A 302 40.40 -2.79 -7.68
CA SER A 302 40.45 -3.01 -9.14
C SER A 302 40.63 -4.48 -9.49
N GLY A 303 39.86 -4.97 -10.47
CA GLY A 303 39.92 -6.36 -10.94
C GLY A 303 39.16 -7.38 -10.07
N GLN A 304 38.44 -6.95 -9.04
CA GLN A 304 37.60 -7.84 -8.21
C GLN A 304 36.11 -7.81 -8.56
N LEU A 305 35.69 -6.98 -9.52
CA LEU A 305 34.29 -6.93 -9.93
C LEU A 305 33.94 -8.18 -10.75
N ASP A 306 33.00 -8.98 -10.24
CA ASP A 306 32.25 -9.99 -10.99
C ASP A 306 30.82 -9.47 -11.24
N PRO A 307 30.53 -8.86 -12.40
CA PRO A 307 29.22 -8.26 -12.65
C PRO A 307 28.06 -9.25 -12.51
N GLN A 308 28.26 -10.54 -12.81
CA GLN A 308 27.20 -11.54 -12.72
C GLN A 308 26.85 -11.84 -11.26
N ALA A 309 27.86 -12.04 -10.40
CA ALA A 309 27.62 -12.29 -8.97
C ALA A 309 26.88 -11.13 -8.27
N TRP A 310 27.17 -9.89 -8.67
CA TRP A 310 26.48 -8.71 -8.16
C TRP A 310 25.08 -8.55 -8.73
N GLU A 311 24.87 -8.86 -10.02
CA GLU A 311 23.54 -8.88 -10.63
C GLU A 311 22.65 -9.91 -9.92
N ASP A 312 23.17 -11.11 -9.65
CA ASP A 312 22.46 -12.20 -8.96
C ASP A 312 22.10 -11.83 -7.50
N ALA A 313 23.00 -11.11 -6.81
CA ALA A 313 22.77 -10.68 -5.44
C ALA A 313 21.71 -9.57 -5.33
N VAL A 314 21.71 -8.62 -6.28
CA VAL A 314 20.77 -7.50 -6.33
C VAL A 314 19.41 -7.91 -6.90
N ARG A 315 19.45 -8.76 -7.92
CA ARG A 315 18.30 -9.29 -8.67
C ARG A 315 17.37 -8.19 -9.19
N PRO A 316 17.82 -7.32 -10.13
CA PRO A 316 17.03 -6.21 -10.67
C PRO A 316 15.92 -6.70 -11.63
N GLU A 317 15.08 -7.60 -11.15
CA GLU A 317 14.02 -8.25 -11.92
C GLU A 317 12.83 -7.32 -12.13
N VAL A 318 12.38 -7.26 -13.37
CA VAL A 318 11.13 -6.62 -13.75
C VAL A 318 10.01 -7.65 -13.61
N VAL A 319 8.99 -7.31 -12.84
CA VAL A 319 7.82 -8.17 -12.65
C VAL A 319 6.70 -7.82 -13.65
N PRO A 320 5.96 -8.82 -14.15
CA PRO A 320 4.88 -8.59 -15.11
C PRO A 320 3.67 -7.89 -14.48
N PRO A 321 2.73 -7.34 -15.27
CA PRO A 321 1.49 -6.74 -14.75
C PRO A 321 0.63 -7.71 -13.94
N SER A 322 0.72 -9.03 -14.19
CA SER A 322 0.05 -10.04 -13.38
C SER A 322 0.49 -10.01 -11.91
N ASP A 323 1.66 -9.46 -11.62
CA ASP A 323 2.11 -9.23 -10.24
C ASP A 323 1.26 -8.17 -9.53
N PHE A 324 0.84 -7.11 -10.24
CA PHE A 324 -0.12 -6.15 -9.68
C PHE A 324 -1.47 -6.81 -9.35
N SER A 325 -1.92 -7.75 -10.20
CA SER A 325 -3.12 -8.55 -9.92
C SER A 325 -2.98 -9.37 -8.63
N ARG A 326 -1.82 -10.01 -8.41
CA ARG A 326 -1.49 -10.73 -7.16
C ARG A 326 -1.50 -9.78 -5.95
N ILE A 327 -0.90 -8.60 -6.08
CA ILE A 327 -0.86 -7.59 -5.03
C ILE A 327 -2.26 -7.11 -4.66
N MET A 328 -3.13 -6.87 -5.65
CA MET A 328 -4.51 -6.46 -5.39
C MET A 328 -5.31 -7.55 -4.67
N LYS A 329 -5.07 -8.84 -4.96
CA LYS A 329 -5.63 -9.93 -4.12
C LYS A 329 -5.13 -9.83 -2.68
N GLY A 330 -3.83 -9.60 -2.49
CA GLY A 330 -3.25 -9.46 -1.16
C GLY A 330 -3.83 -8.30 -0.37
N GLU A 331 -3.93 -7.13 -1.02
CA GLU A 331 -4.54 -5.93 -0.46
C GLU A 331 -6.00 -6.16 -0.06
N TRP A 332 -6.81 -6.77 -0.92
CA TRP A 332 -8.18 -7.13 -0.58
C TRP A 332 -8.23 -8.01 0.67
N ASN A 333 -7.39 -9.04 0.76
CA ASN A 333 -7.34 -9.95 1.90
C ASN A 333 -6.93 -9.23 3.20
N VAL A 334 -5.97 -8.30 3.14
CA VAL A 334 -5.55 -7.52 4.31
C VAL A 334 -6.65 -6.56 4.74
N CYS A 335 -7.16 -5.74 3.81
CA CYS A 335 -8.15 -4.73 4.11
C CYS A 335 -9.47 -5.33 4.58
N ILE A 336 -9.95 -6.40 3.96
CA ILE A 336 -11.20 -7.02 4.36
C ILE A 336 -11.11 -7.63 5.76
N ARG A 337 -9.99 -8.30 6.09
CA ARG A 337 -9.80 -8.96 7.40
C ARG A 337 -9.52 -7.98 8.52
N GLN A 338 -8.82 -6.88 8.24
CA GLN A 338 -8.42 -5.91 9.26
C GLN A 338 -9.45 -4.80 9.47
N TYR A 339 -10.03 -4.27 8.40
CA TYR A 339 -10.74 -3.00 8.43
C TYR A 339 -12.22 -3.10 8.08
N LEU A 340 -12.65 -4.10 7.30
CA LEU A 340 -14.06 -4.21 6.88
C LEU A 340 -14.86 -5.24 7.70
N VAL A 341 -14.39 -6.49 7.76
CA VAL A 341 -15.13 -7.56 8.44
C VAL A 341 -15.27 -7.31 9.94
N PRO A 342 -14.22 -6.91 10.68
CA PRO A 342 -14.35 -6.66 12.12
C PRO A 342 -15.37 -5.57 12.45
N VAL A 343 -15.38 -4.47 11.69
CA VAL A 343 -16.34 -3.38 11.90
C VAL A 343 -17.76 -3.74 11.48
N LEU A 344 -17.94 -4.63 10.50
CA LEU A 344 -19.25 -5.18 10.14
C LEU A 344 -19.76 -6.25 11.12
N CYS A 345 -18.88 -6.79 11.97
CA CYS A 345 -19.30 -7.66 13.06
C CYS A 345 -19.72 -6.85 14.32
N ASP A 346 -19.41 -5.56 14.36
CA ASP A 346 -19.80 -4.62 15.41
C ASP A 346 -21.20 -4.05 15.17
N ALA A 347 -22.23 -4.87 15.41
CA ALA A 347 -23.62 -4.49 15.21
C ALA A 347 -24.09 -3.35 16.13
N ASP A 348 -23.35 -3.07 17.20
CA ASP A 348 -23.64 -2.01 18.16
C ASP A 348 -23.06 -0.64 17.72
N ASP A 349 -22.29 -0.58 16.61
CA ASP A 349 -21.77 0.67 16.06
C ASP A 349 -22.93 1.60 15.65
N PRO A 350 -23.04 2.82 16.21
CA PRO A 350 -24.10 3.76 15.87
C PRO A 350 -24.15 4.19 14.40
N HIS A 351 -23.07 3.94 13.65
CA HIS A 351 -22.91 4.26 12.25
C HIS A 351 -22.88 3.02 11.36
N TYR A 352 -23.35 1.87 11.87
CA TYR A 352 -23.48 0.64 11.11
C TYR A 352 -24.24 0.90 9.78
N PRO A 353 -23.69 0.49 8.63
CA PRO A 353 -24.33 0.76 7.34
C PRO A 353 -25.65 0.00 7.21
N GLY A 354 -26.66 0.63 6.61
CA GLY A 354 -27.96 -0.01 6.36
C GLY A 354 -27.95 -1.08 5.25
N ASP A 355 -26.83 -1.20 4.53
CA ASP A 355 -26.64 -2.06 3.34
C ASP A 355 -25.28 -2.82 3.38
N PRO A 356 -24.95 -3.53 4.48
CA PRO A 356 -23.63 -4.14 4.69
C PRO A 356 -23.28 -5.20 3.63
N GLU A 357 -24.26 -5.95 3.13
CA GLU A 357 -24.08 -6.93 2.04
C GLU A 357 -23.68 -6.24 0.73
N THR A 358 -24.35 -5.13 0.41
CA THR A 358 -24.13 -4.38 -0.82
C THR A 358 -22.77 -3.68 -0.77
N LEU A 359 -22.36 -3.18 0.40
CA LEU A 359 -21.02 -2.65 0.65
C LEU A 359 -19.92 -3.69 0.39
N VAL A 360 -20.03 -4.89 0.96
CA VAL A 360 -19.04 -5.96 0.76
C VAL A 360 -18.97 -6.38 -0.70
N ASP A 361 -20.12 -6.49 -1.37
CA ASP A 361 -20.18 -6.84 -2.79
C ASP A 361 -19.56 -5.75 -3.66
N PHE A 362 -19.89 -4.49 -3.41
CA PHE A 362 -19.32 -3.36 -4.15
C PHE A 362 -17.81 -3.30 -3.94
N TYR A 363 -17.36 -3.45 -2.69
CA TYR A 363 -15.94 -3.45 -2.33
C TYR A 363 -15.16 -4.55 -3.07
N SER A 364 -15.61 -5.80 -2.91
CA SER A 364 -14.92 -6.96 -3.47
C SER A 364 -14.96 -6.98 -5.00
N SER A 365 -16.06 -6.52 -5.61
CA SER A 365 -16.19 -6.47 -7.07
C SER A 365 -15.18 -5.53 -7.72
N ARG A 366 -14.82 -4.42 -7.07
CA ARG A 366 -13.75 -3.54 -7.58
C ARG A 366 -12.42 -4.27 -7.65
N PHE A 367 -12.05 -5.03 -6.61
CA PHE A 367 -10.80 -5.80 -6.61
C PHE A 367 -10.82 -6.90 -7.68
N VAL A 368 -11.96 -7.54 -7.93
CA VAL A 368 -12.13 -8.48 -9.06
C VAL A 368 -11.91 -7.78 -10.39
N ASP A 369 -12.52 -6.60 -10.61
CA ASP A 369 -12.39 -5.85 -11.87
C ASP A 369 -10.93 -5.45 -12.12
N VAL A 370 -10.23 -4.95 -11.10
CA VAL A 370 -8.82 -4.56 -11.18
C VAL A 370 -7.96 -5.80 -11.43
N MET A 371 -8.11 -6.85 -10.63
CA MET A 371 -7.38 -8.11 -10.80
C MET A 371 -7.50 -8.65 -12.24
N LYS A 372 -8.72 -8.66 -12.80
CA LYS A 372 -8.98 -9.11 -14.18
C LYS A 372 -8.36 -8.20 -15.25
N ALA A 373 -8.27 -6.90 -15.00
CA ALA A 373 -7.69 -5.96 -15.97
C ALA A 373 -6.18 -6.18 -16.19
N TYR A 374 -5.46 -6.55 -15.13
CA TYR A 374 -4.01 -6.75 -15.14
C TYR A 374 -3.57 -8.22 -15.29
N ASP A 375 -4.47 -9.19 -15.03
CA ASP A 375 -4.15 -10.60 -15.20
C ASP A 375 -3.81 -10.92 -16.66
N ARG A 376 -2.75 -11.72 -16.86
CA ARG A 376 -2.25 -12.17 -18.18
C ARG A 376 -1.89 -11.07 -19.19
N ARG A 377 -1.62 -9.85 -18.72
CA ARG A 377 -1.12 -8.75 -19.57
C ARG A 377 0.39 -8.80 -19.72
N SER A 378 0.89 -8.32 -20.87
CA SER A 378 2.32 -8.15 -21.09
C SER A 378 2.83 -6.81 -20.53
N MET A 379 4.13 -6.70 -20.29
CA MET A 379 4.74 -5.43 -19.82
C MET A 379 4.42 -4.22 -20.73
N PRO A 380 4.54 -4.33 -22.08
CA PRO A 380 4.15 -3.23 -22.98
C PRO A 380 2.68 -2.82 -22.90
N ASP A 381 1.79 -3.75 -22.54
CA ASP A 381 0.37 -3.43 -22.41
C ASP A 381 0.09 -2.56 -21.19
N TRP A 382 0.95 -2.56 -20.16
CA TRP A 382 0.68 -1.94 -18.85
C TRP A 382 0.26 -0.48 -18.98
N ILE A 383 0.98 0.32 -19.77
CA ILE A 383 0.69 1.75 -19.96
C ILE A 383 -0.62 2.01 -20.72
N THR A 384 -1.17 0.99 -21.38
CA THR A 384 -2.43 1.06 -22.14
C THR A 384 -3.62 0.51 -21.35
N ILE A 385 -3.39 -0.11 -20.19
CA ILE A 385 -4.46 -0.63 -19.34
C ILE A 385 -5.26 0.55 -18.80
N ALA A 386 -6.46 0.75 -19.35
CA ALA A 386 -7.43 1.66 -18.77
C ALA A 386 -7.83 1.12 -17.39
N ALA A 387 -7.79 1.99 -16.36
CA ALA A 387 -8.36 1.65 -15.07
C ALA A 387 -9.82 1.22 -15.27
N PRO A 388 -10.29 0.12 -14.64
CA PRO A 388 -11.68 -0.28 -14.78
C PRO A 388 -12.59 0.88 -14.37
N PRO A 389 -13.72 1.11 -15.07
CA PRO A 389 -14.64 2.18 -14.69
C PRO A 389 -15.15 1.93 -13.27
N LEU A 390 -15.34 3.01 -12.51
CA LEU A 390 -16.00 2.92 -11.22
C LEU A 390 -17.45 2.46 -11.43
N ARG A 391 -17.88 1.48 -10.62
CA ARG A 391 -19.27 1.03 -10.60
C ARG A 391 -20.14 2.13 -10.00
N ASP A 392 -21.39 2.22 -10.47
CA ASP A 392 -22.35 3.18 -9.92
C ASP A 392 -22.56 2.90 -8.43
N SER A 393 -22.27 3.89 -7.58
CA SER A 393 -22.43 3.80 -6.13
C SER A 393 -23.72 4.46 -5.64
N SER A 394 -24.58 4.93 -6.55
CA SER A 394 -25.82 5.66 -6.19
C SER A 394 -26.80 4.85 -5.34
N HIS A 395 -26.72 3.52 -5.44
CA HIS A 395 -27.54 2.57 -4.68
C HIS A 395 -26.98 2.26 -3.29
N LEU A 396 -25.75 2.67 -2.98
CA LEU A 396 -25.15 2.48 -1.66
C LEU A 396 -25.66 3.53 -0.66
N SER A 397 -25.79 3.13 0.61
CA SER A 397 -26.02 4.06 1.71
C SER A 397 -24.89 5.09 1.79
N ARG A 398 -25.14 6.20 2.50
CA ARG A 398 -24.14 7.26 2.67
C ARG A 398 -22.89 6.74 3.39
N GLN A 399 -23.08 5.93 4.42
CA GLN A 399 -22.03 5.30 5.21
C GLN A 399 -21.19 4.37 4.34
N SER A 400 -21.83 3.50 3.55
CA SER A 400 -21.16 2.59 2.62
C SER A 400 -20.38 3.34 1.54
N ARG A 401 -20.92 4.44 0.98
CA ARG A 401 -20.17 5.28 0.04
C ARG A 401 -18.94 5.92 0.66
N ASN A 402 -19.05 6.44 1.88
CA ASN A 402 -17.92 7.02 2.59
C ASN A 402 -16.84 5.98 2.86
N LEU A 403 -17.23 4.77 3.30
CA LEU A 403 -16.28 3.70 3.58
C LEU A 403 -15.58 3.24 2.29
N CYS A 404 -16.32 3.01 1.21
CA CYS A 404 -15.74 2.73 -0.09
C CYS A 404 -14.75 3.80 -0.53
N ALA A 405 -15.08 5.09 -0.36
CA ALA A 405 -14.19 6.17 -0.73
C ALA A 405 -12.85 6.14 0.05
N ILE A 406 -12.89 5.78 1.34
CA ILE A 406 -11.70 5.64 2.19
C ILE A 406 -10.90 4.39 1.83
N MET A 407 -11.57 3.27 1.60
CA MET A 407 -10.93 1.97 1.35
C MET A 407 -10.41 1.81 -0.10
N PHE A 408 -10.79 2.70 -1.02
CA PHE A 408 -10.32 2.73 -2.42
C PHE A 408 -9.36 3.89 -2.73
N VAL A 409 -8.90 4.64 -1.72
CA VAL A 409 -7.93 5.72 -1.97
C VAL A 409 -6.65 5.13 -2.56
N GLY A 410 -6.14 5.70 -3.65
CA GLY A 410 -4.74 5.57 -4.05
C GLY A 410 -4.39 4.46 -5.05
N GLU A 411 -5.30 3.56 -5.46
CA GLU A 411 -5.00 2.45 -6.40
C GLU A 411 -4.20 2.93 -7.64
N ALA A 412 -4.67 3.99 -8.30
CA ALA A 412 -4.01 4.56 -9.47
C ALA A 412 -2.60 5.11 -9.16
N ALA A 413 -2.42 5.69 -7.97
CA ALA A 413 -1.12 6.19 -7.52
C ALA A 413 -0.14 5.04 -7.25
N TRP A 414 -0.60 3.94 -6.64
CA TRP A 414 0.21 2.74 -6.46
C TRP A 414 0.58 2.09 -7.80
N CYS A 415 -0.36 1.99 -8.74
CA CYS A 415 -0.06 1.49 -10.08
C CYS A 415 1.02 2.35 -10.77
N LYS A 416 0.89 3.69 -10.74
CA LYS A 416 1.92 4.61 -11.27
C LYS A 416 3.27 4.44 -10.56
N GLY A 417 3.25 4.28 -9.24
CA GLY A 417 4.46 4.05 -8.44
C GLY A 417 5.16 2.73 -8.78
N MET A 418 4.39 1.65 -8.94
CA MET A 418 4.89 0.35 -9.37
C MET A 418 5.49 0.41 -10.78
N LEU A 419 4.79 1.04 -11.72
CA LEU A 419 5.30 1.22 -13.09
C LEU A 419 6.65 1.95 -13.08
N ARG A 420 6.76 3.03 -12.30
CA ARG A 420 8.03 3.74 -12.11
C ARG A 420 9.11 2.82 -11.52
N ALA A 421 8.77 1.99 -10.54
CA ALA A 421 9.73 1.04 -9.96
C ALA A 421 10.21 0.01 -10.99
N GLN A 422 9.31 -0.54 -11.82
CA GLN A 422 9.67 -1.48 -12.90
C GLN A 422 10.60 -0.85 -13.92
N TYR A 423 10.40 0.43 -14.23
CA TYR A 423 11.29 1.18 -15.11
C TYR A 423 12.72 1.25 -14.54
N VAL A 424 12.83 1.64 -13.26
CA VAL A 424 14.13 1.78 -12.58
C VAL A 424 14.83 0.42 -12.48
N MET A 425 14.09 -0.65 -12.17
CA MET A 425 14.63 -2.02 -12.16
C MET A 425 15.16 -2.44 -13.53
N GLY A 426 14.42 -2.17 -14.60
CA GLY A 426 14.87 -2.42 -15.98
C GLY A 426 16.14 -1.64 -16.34
N MET A 427 16.25 -0.38 -15.92
CA MET A 427 17.45 0.43 -16.15
C MET A 427 18.65 -0.08 -15.34
N ASN A 428 18.43 -0.58 -14.13
CA ASN A 428 19.50 -1.19 -13.33
C ASN A 428 19.96 -2.54 -13.91
N SER A 429 19.05 -3.36 -14.45
CA SER A 429 19.43 -4.55 -15.22
C SER A 429 20.24 -4.19 -16.47
N ALA A 430 19.85 -3.12 -17.18
CA ALA A 430 20.62 -2.60 -18.31
C ALA A 430 22.03 -2.12 -17.92
N ALA A 431 22.20 -1.55 -16.72
CA ALA A 431 23.52 -1.20 -16.18
C ALA A 431 24.41 -2.44 -15.99
N PHE A 432 23.86 -3.56 -15.49
CA PHE A 432 24.59 -4.83 -15.39
C PHE A 432 24.94 -5.40 -16.77
N ALA A 433 24.04 -5.35 -17.75
CA ALA A 433 24.35 -5.75 -19.13
C ALA A 433 25.55 -4.97 -19.70
N ILE A 434 25.62 -3.66 -19.46
CA ILE A 434 26.76 -2.82 -19.88
C ILE A 434 28.06 -3.27 -19.19
N MET A 435 28.02 -3.56 -17.88
CA MET A 435 29.21 -4.04 -17.14
C MET A 435 29.71 -5.39 -17.66
N LYS A 436 28.81 -6.26 -18.13
CA LYS A 436 29.14 -7.56 -18.74
C LYS A 436 29.59 -7.46 -20.20
N GLY A 437 29.52 -6.27 -20.82
CA GLY A 437 29.79 -6.09 -22.24
C GLY A 437 28.71 -6.66 -23.16
N GLU A 438 27.50 -6.85 -22.65
CA GLU A 438 26.34 -7.35 -23.39
C GLU A 438 25.59 -6.21 -24.10
N ALA A 439 24.67 -6.59 -24.99
CA ALA A 439 23.77 -5.62 -25.61
C ALA A 439 22.85 -4.98 -24.57
N ILE A 440 22.71 -3.66 -24.61
CA ILE A 440 21.83 -2.92 -23.69
C ILE A 440 20.38 -3.32 -23.98
N PRO A 441 19.65 -3.92 -23.02
CA PRO A 441 18.26 -4.26 -23.21
C PRO A 441 17.42 -3.00 -23.41
N ARG A 442 16.27 -3.15 -24.08
CA ARG A 442 15.30 -2.05 -24.20
C ARG A 442 14.53 -1.88 -22.90
N ASP A 443 13.99 -0.68 -22.70
CA ASP A 443 13.07 -0.41 -21.60
C ASP A 443 11.91 -1.43 -21.63
N PRO A 444 11.68 -2.17 -20.53
CA PRO A 444 10.65 -3.21 -20.48
C PRO A 444 9.22 -2.67 -20.64
N ILE A 445 8.99 -1.38 -20.36
CA ILE A 445 7.66 -0.79 -20.37
C ILE A 445 7.29 -0.23 -21.74
N HIS A 446 8.14 0.60 -22.33
CA HIS A 446 7.84 1.28 -23.61
C HIS A 446 8.54 0.63 -24.81
N GLY A 447 9.47 -0.31 -24.58
CA GLY A 447 10.27 -0.92 -25.65
C GLY A 447 11.29 0.04 -26.29
N LEU A 448 11.51 1.20 -25.68
CA LEU A 448 12.42 2.24 -26.17
C LEU A 448 13.87 1.96 -25.73
N PRO A 449 14.88 2.31 -26.54
CA PRO A 449 16.28 2.11 -26.16
C PRO A 449 16.73 3.12 -25.10
N TYR A 450 17.43 2.65 -24.07
CA TYR A 450 18.11 3.54 -23.11
C TYR A 450 19.22 4.36 -23.80
N VAL A 451 19.58 5.50 -23.21
CA VAL A 451 20.67 6.35 -23.69
C VAL A 451 21.92 6.09 -22.86
N TRP A 452 22.93 5.48 -23.47
CA TRP A 452 24.23 5.22 -22.86
C TRP A 452 25.29 6.20 -23.35
N ASP A 453 25.88 6.94 -22.41
CA ASP A 453 27.06 7.78 -22.64
C ASP A 453 28.32 7.09 -22.09
N PRO A 454 29.18 6.51 -22.95
CA PRO A 454 30.38 5.84 -22.50
C PRO A 454 31.43 6.79 -21.90
N ALA A 455 31.41 8.08 -22.25
CA ALA A 455 32.39 9.04 -21.76
C ALA A 455 32.11 9.45 -20.31
N SER A 456 30.85 9.73 -19.97
CA SER A 456 30.45 10.03 -18.58
C SER A 456 30.03 8.79 -17.79
N ARG A 457 29.98 7.61 -18.44
CA ARG A 457 29.44 6.36 -17.92
C ARG A 457 28.03 6.49 -17.34
N LYS A 458 27.18 7.28 -18.00
CA LYS A 458 25.79 7.51 -17.57
C LYS A 458 24.81 6.78 -18.48
N LEU A 459 23.94 5.98 -17.85
CA LEU A 459 22.77 5.38 -18.47
C LEU A 459 21.55 6.21 -18.09
N SER A 460 20.84 6.73 -19.08
CA SER A 460 19.69 7.64 -18.89
C SER A 460 18.43 7.13 -19.59
N ALA A 461 17.30 7.69 -19.17
CA ALA A 461 16.03 7.46 -19.83
C ALA A 461 16.04 7.92 -21.31
N PRO A 462 15.22 7.30 -22.17
CA PRO A 462 15.01 7.79 -23.52
C PRO A 462 14.52 9.26 -23.50
N PRO A 463 14.86 10.08 -24.50
CA PRO A 463 14.38 11.45 -24.62
C PRO A 463 12.92 11.48 -25.11
N ASP A 464 12.00 10.97 -24.29
CA ASP A 464 10.56 10.91 -24.56
C ASP A 464 9.77 11.64 -23.45
N PRO A 465 8.75 12.45 -23.79
CA PRO A 465 7.92 13.15 -22.81
C PRO A 465 7.31 12.24 -21.72
N ALA A 466 7.04 10.96 -22.03
CA ALA A 466 6.51 10.00 -21.07
C ALA A 466 7.40 9.82 -19.83
N PHE A 467 8.72 10.01 -19.96
CA PHE A 467 9.67 9.87 -18.85
C PHE A 467 9.85 11.15 -18.03
N ALA A 468 9.47 12.32 -18.55
CA ALA A 468 9.62 13.59 -17.84
C ALA A 468 8.84 13.60 -16.51
N GLU A 469 7.67 12.99 -16.48
CA GLU A 469 6.86 12.87 -15.25
C GLU A 469 7.38 11.82 -14.27
N MET A 470 8.17 10.85 -14.73
CA MET A 470 8.65 9.75 -13.89
C MET A 470 9.79 10.17 -12.96
N LYS A 471 10.46 11.31 -13.23
CA LYS A 471 11.59 11.82 -12.42
C LYS A 471 12.61 10.71 -12.11
N VAL A 472 13.01 9.96 -13.13
CA VAL A 472 14.00 8.89 -12.99
C VAL A 472 15.38 9.49 -13.17
N GLU A 473 16.25 9.32 -12.19
CA GLU A 473 17.63 9.80 -12.24
C GLU A 473 18.49 8.87 -13.11
N PRO A 474 19.46 9.39 -13.87
CA PRO A 474 20.44 8.57 -14.56
C PRO A 474 21.23 7.67 -13.60
N VAL A 475 21.61 6.50 -14.08
CA VAL A 475 22.49 5.56 -13.37
C VAL A 475 23.92 5.75 -13.85
N THR A 476 24.85 5.96 -12.94
CA THR A 476 26.28 5.87 -13.24
C THR A 476 26.69 4.41 -13.21
N VAL A 477 27.13 3.87 -14.34
CA VAL A 477 27.51 2.46 -14.46
C VAL A 477 28.96 2.28 -14.03
N PRO A 478 29.27 1.46 -13.02
CA PRO A 478 30.65 1.19 -12.59
C PRO A 478 31.52 0.65 -13.72
N ALA A 479 32.82 0.93 -13.66
CA ALA A 479 33.80 0.30 -14.54
C ALA A 479 34.20 -1.07 -13.98
N PRO A 480 34.31 -2.11 -14.82
CA PRO A 480 34.85 -3.41 -14.40
C PRO A 480 36.33 -3.37 -14.04
#